data_AF-A0A945TYP7-F1
#
_entry.id   AF-A0A945TYP7-F1
#
_cell.length_a   1.000
_cell.length_b   1.000
_cell.length_c   1.000
_cell.angle_alpha   90.00
_cell.angle_beta   90.00
_cell.angle_gamma   90.00
#
_symmetry.space_group_name_H-M   'P 1'
#
loop_
_entity.id
_entity.type
_entity.pdbx_description
1 polymer ?
#
loop_
_entity_poly.entity_id
_entity_poly.type
_entity_poly.pdbx_seq_one_letter_code
_entity_poly.pdbx_strand_id
1 'polypeptide(L)'
;MRLSATILALAIFVPSIYLGSSQIGLYQEPSLIAAVMITSGLACSAAAGYAWWLSFANGYEENSLVAAGLLSSSLLVMAHGLLTPNALYDMNSGVAVAGQLSSLAYLPAFVYLVVSRGQITRGQNWRFISSASVGLGLLVSIWLLIAPDALTPMKPKTTSTLIIIVIAIVVGLLTAAHFVDLAQKFRQGRSFGIGVGLIFTASVPVFFYFGGPYTAAYWWTHGMCIAGTGIVAWMIWRRTRETEIIADVFASMITEKPMQTLEVYNSPRIMQMLRALDDPNDPRVKQALQSSRLLAEVSQERGLDRNVVLPTLKTMIESLESSPT
;
A
#
# COMPACT_ATOMS: atom_id res chain seq x y z
N MET A 1 6.40 19.08 4.43
CA MET A 1 6.08 17.63 4.32
C MET A 1 6.89 16.78 5.31
N ARG A 2 8.23 16.85 5.35
CA ARG A 2 9.07 16.11 6.33
C ARG A 2 8.67 16.38 7.78
N LEU A 3 8.61 17.65 8.18
CA LEU A 3 8.18 18.07 9.52
C LEU A 3 6.77 17.56 9.87
N SER A 4 5.84 17.60 8.90
CA SER A 4 4.46 17.12 9.06
C SER A 4 4.40 15.60 9.27
N ALA A 5 5.21 14.82 8.55
CA ALA A 5 5.29 13.37 8.73
C ALA A 5 5.91 12.99 10.08
N THR A 6 6.91 13.73 10.55
CA THR A 6 7.51 13.54 11.89
C THR A 6 6.52 13.84 13.00
N ILE A 7 5.80 14.97 12.91
CA ILE A 7 4.74 15.32 13.89
C ILE A 7 3.65 14.25 13.90
N LEU A 8 3.24 13.77 12.73
CA LEU A 8 2.24 12.72 12.61
C LEU A 8 2.72 11.40 13.21
N ALA A 9 3.97 11.00 12.95
CA ALA A 9 4.55 9.81 13.59
C ALA A 9 4.53 9.93 15.12
N LEU A 10 4.93 11.08 15.68
CA LEU A 10 4.84 11.31 17.12
C LEU A 10 3.39 11.23 17.63
N ALA A 11 2.45 11.83 16.91
CA ALA A 11 1.03 11.82 17.26
C ALA A 11 0.38 10.42 17.22
N ILE A 12 1.01 9.45 16.55
CA ILE A 12 0.53 8.06 16.48
C ILE A 12 1.25 7.18 17.51
N PHE A 13 2.58 7.28 17.57
CA PHE A 13 3.39 6.44 18.44
C PHE A 13 3.23 6.80 19.92
N VAL A 14 3.11 8.09 20.27
CA VAL A 14 2.97 8.53 21.67
C VAL A 14 1.67 7.97 22.29
N PRO A 15 0.49 8.09 21.67
CA PRO A 15 -0.71 7.43 22.17
C PRO A 15 -0.58 5.90 22.22
N SER A 16 0.04 5.24 21.24
CA SER A 16 0.24 3.78 21.27
C SER A 16 1.05 3.34 22.50
N ILE A 17 2.10 4.08 22.86
CA ILE A 17 2.92 3.79 24.05
C ILE A 17 2.16 4.15 25.33
N TYR A 18 1.51 5.32 25.38
CA TYR A 18 0.76 5.78 26.55
C TYR A 18 -0.43 4.85 26.87
N LEU A 19 -1.28 4.57 25.88
CA LEU A 19 -2.42 3.67 26.06
C LEU A 19 -1.96 2.26 26.44
N GLY A 20 -0.86 1.76 25.83
CA GLY A 20 -0.27 0.48 26.18
C GLY A 20 0.18 0.44 27.64
N SER A 21 1.00 1.41 28.04
CA SER A 21 1.53 1.49 29.42
C SER A 21 0.45 1.72 30.48
N SER A 22 -0.62 2.44 30.15
CA SER A 22 -1.71 2.77 31.08
C SER A 22 -2.65 1.59 31.40
N GLN A 23 -2.69 0.55 30.55
CA GLN A 23 -3.59 -0.61 30.69
C GLN A 23 -5.07 -0.24 30.88
N ILE A 24 -5.50 0.94 30.40
CA ILE A 24 -6.91 1.36 30.48
C ILE A 24 -7.76 0.32 29.74
N GLY A 25 -8.57 -0.43 30.48
CA GLY A 25 -9.40 -1.50 29.94
C GLY A 25 -10.65 -0.96 29.25
N LEU A 26 -10.94 -1.47 28.06
CA LEU A 26 -12.18 -1.18 27.33
C LEU A 26 -12.71 -2.48 26.71
N TYR A 27 -13.92 -2.83 27.16
CA TYR A 27 -14.79 -3.93 26.69
C TYR A 27 -14.23 -5.35 26.90
N GLN A 28 -14.98 -6.16 27.65
CA GLN A 28 -14.64 -7.54 27.99
C GLN A 28 -15.38 -8.59 27.14
N GLU A 29 -16.07 -8.18 26.07
CA GLU A 29 -16.91 -9.10 25.28
C GLU A 29 -16.10 -9.75 24.14
N PRO A 30 -15.80 -11.07 24.19
CA PRO A 30 -14.94 -11.73 23.19
C PRO A 30 -15.60 -11.82 21.81
N SER A 31 -16.93 -11.91 21.76
CA SER A 31 -17.75 -11.93 20.54
C SER A 31 -17.59 -10.65 19.71
N LEU A 32 -17.61 -9.48 20.37
CA LEU A 32 -17.41 -8.19 19.73
C LEU A 32 -16.01 -8.08 19.13
N ILE A 33 -15.00 -8.61 19.82
CA ILE A 33 -13.62 -8.61 19.33
C ILE A 33 -13.48 -9.52 18.13
N ALA A 34 -13.99 -10.76 18.19
CA ALA A 34 -14.00 -11.66 17.04
C ALA A 34 -14.67 -11.00 15.83
N ALA A 35 -15.84 -10.39 16.01
CA ALA A 35 -16.56 -9.70 14.95
C ALA A 35 -15.76 -8.54 14.34
N VAL A 36 -15.18 -7.65 15.16
CA VAL A 36 -14.38 -6.52 14.66
C VAL A 36 -13.11 -7.01 13.98
N MET A 37 -12.44 -8.03 14.51
CA MET A 37 -11.20 -8.58 13.92
C MET A 37 -11.46 -9.27 12.59
N ILE A 38 -12.52 -10.09 12.50
CA ILE A 38 -12.90 -10.75 11.25
C ILE A 38 -13.30 -9.71 10.20
N THR A 39 -14.16 -8.75 10.55
CA THR A 39 -14.63 -7.73 9.60
C THR A 39 -13.52 -6.80 9.13
N SER A 40 -12.66 -6.33 10.06
CA SER A 40 -11.49 -5.52 9.69
C SER A 40 -10.44 -6.31 8.94
N GLY A 41 -10.14 -7.55 9.35
CA GLY A 41 -9.26 -8.47 8.64
C GLY A 41 -9.74 -8.71 7.20
N LEU A 42 -11.06 -8.87 7.00
CA LEU A 42 -11.67 -9.02 5.68
C LEU A 42 -11.49 -7.77 4.84
N ALA A 43 -11.85 -6.60 5.39
CA ALA A 43 -11.78 -5.33 4.69
C ALA A 43 -10.34 -4.97 4.30
N CYS A 44 -9.38 -5.15 5.23
CA CYS A 44 -7.97 -4.92 5.00
C CYS A 44 -7.40 -5.89 3.96
N SER A 45 -7.74 -7.18 4.05
CA SER A 45 -7.30 -8.19 3.08
C SER A 45 -7.88 -7.93 1.68
N ALA A 46 -9.16 -7.54 1.59
CA ALA A 46 -9.79 -7.20 0.31
C ALA A 46 -9.19 -5.94 -0.29
N ALA A 47 -9.01 -4.87 0.51
CA ALA A 47 -8.44 -3.61 0.04
C ALA A 47 -6.97 -3.75 -0.39
N ALA A 48 -6.15 -4.38 0.45
CA ALA A 48 -4.75 -4.65 0.12
C ALA A 48 -4.61 -5.66 -1.04
N GLY A 49 -5.49 -6.66 -1.10
CA GLY A 49 -5.53 -7.65 -2.18
C GLY A 49 -5.88 -7.05 -3.52
N TYR A 50 -6.88 -6.17 -3.56
CA TYR A 50 -7.22 -5.45 -4.76
C TYR A 50 -6.09 -4.49 -5.19
N ALA A 51 -5.51 -3.74 -4.26
CA ALA A 51 -4.36 -2.87 -4.52
C ALA A 51 -3.12 -3.66 -5.02
N TRP A 52 -2.89 -4.85 -4.47
CA TRP A 52 -1.82 -5.75 -4.87
C TRP A 52 -2.04 -6.28 -6.28
N TRP A 53 -3.21 -6.84 -6.56
CA TRP A 53 -3.59 -7.33 -7.89
C TRP A 53 -3.42 -6.23 -8.95
N LEU A 54 -3.99 -5.06 -8.68
CA LEU A 54 -3.94 -3.91 -9.57
C LEU A 54 -2.50 -3.47 -9.86
N SER A 55 -1.65 -3.41 -8.84
CA SER A 55 -0.24 -3.03 -8.99
C SER A 55 0.58 -4.10 -9.69
N PHE A 56 0.33 -5.37 -9.37
CA PHE A 56 1.03 -6.51 -9.96
C PHE A 56 0.73 -6.63 -11.46
N ALA A 57 -0.54 -6.54 -11.84
CA ALA A 57 -0.98 -6.61 -13.23
C ALA A 57 -0.44 -5.44 -14.07
N ASN A 58 -0.39 -4.23 -13.50
CA ASN A 58 0.11 -3.03 -14.18
C ASN A 58 1.63 -2.83 -14.11
N GLY A 59 2.37 -3.71 -13.43
CA GLY A 59 3.82 -3.59 -13.30
C GLY A 59 4.28 -2.46 -12.36
N TYR A 60 3.42 -1.98 -11.46
CA TYR A 60 3.77 -0.98 -10.45
C TYR A 60 4.52 -1.64 -9.29
N GLU A 61 5.82 -1.84 -9.48
CA GLU A 61 6.70 -2.58 -8.58
C GLU A 61 6.56 -2.17 -7.10
N GLU A 62 6.86 -0.90 -6.77
CA GLU A 62 6.90 -0.43 -5.38
C GLU A 62 5.53 -0.54 -4.70
N ASN A 63 4.47 -0.24 -5.45
CA ASN A 63 3.09 -0.38 -4.98
C ASN A 63 2.72 -1.86 -4.77
N SER A 64 3.17 -2.75 -5.65
CA SER A 64 2.92 -4.18 -5.53
C SER A 64 3.61 -4.75 -4.29
N LEU A 65 4.86 -4.39 -4.02
CA LEU A 65 5.59 -4.83 -2.82
C LEU A 65 4.93 -4.30 -1.54
N VAL A 66 4.53 -3.03 -1.53
CA VAL A 66 3.80 -2.46 -0.38
C VAL A 66 2.48 -3.18 -0.14
N ALA A 67 1.66 -3.32 -1.18
CA ALA A 67 0.36 -3.97 -1.07
C ALA A 67 0.48 -5.46 -0.73
N ALA A 68 1.51 -6.16 -1.22
CA ALA A 68 1.81 -7.54 -0.85
C ALA A 68 2.12 -7.68 0.64
N GLY A 69 2.96 -6.79 1.18
CA GLY A 69 3.28 -6.79 2.61
C GLY A 69 2.06 -6.51 3.48
N LEU A 70 1.24 -5.54 3.09
CA LEU A 70 -0.02 -5.22 3.80
C LEU A 70 -1.04 -6.35 3.69
N LEU A 71 -1.17 -7.00 2.53
CA LEU A 71 -2.04 -8.15 2.35
C LEU A 71 -1.60 -9.32 3.23
N SER A 72 -0.31 -9.65 3.22
CA SER A 72 0.27 -10.70 4.04
C SER A 72 -0.01 -10.48 5.54
N SER A 73 0.18 -9.25 6.00
CA SER A 73 -0.17 -8.82 7.37
C SER A 73 -1.67 -8.95 7.64
N SER A 74 -2.52 -8.49 6.72
CA SER A 74 -3.98 -8.51 6.86
C SER A 74 -4.56 -9.93 6.90
N LEU A 75 -3.98 -10.88 6.17
CA LEU A 75 -4.36 -12.29 6.21
C LEU A 75 -4.09 -12.89 7.61
N LEU A 76 -2.99 -12.51 8.24
CA LEU A 76 -2.69 -12.94 9.61
C LEU A 76 -3.55 -12.22 10.66
N VAL A 77 -3.96 -10.97 10.41
CA VAL A 77 -4.98 -10.28 11.23
C VAL A 77 -6.33 -10.99 11.12
N MET A 78 -6.70 -11.44 9.92
CA MET A 78 -7.89 -12.27 9.73
C MET A 78 -7.78 -13.57 10.53
N ALA A 79 -6.66 -14.29 10.41
CA ALA A 79 -6.42 -15.51 11.17
C ALA A 79 -6.49 -15.25 12.69
N HIS A 80 -5.93 -14.13 13.17
CA HIS A 80 -6.04 -13.68 14.56
C HIS A 80 -7.51 -13.55 15.00
N GLY A 81 -8.37 -12.93 14.18
CA GLY A 81 -9.80 -12.82 14.46
C GLY A 81 -10.51 -14.17 14.49
N LEU A 82 -10.24 -15.05 13.53
CA LEU A 82 -10.83 -16.39 13.45
C LEU A 82 -10.39 -17.30 14.61
N LEU A 83 -9.15 -17.14 15.09
CA LEU A 83 -8.60 -17.89 16.21
C LEU A 83 -9.08 -17.36 17.57
N THR A 84 -9.64 -16.15 17.64
CA THR A 84 -10.11 -15.55 18.89
C THR A 84 -11.12 -16.48 19.59
N PRO A 85 -11.06 -16.66 20.93
CA PRO A 85 -11.94 -17.57 21.63
C PRO A 85 -13.42 -17.25 21.39
N ASN A 86 -14.23 -18.29 21.15
CA ASN A 86 -15.65 -18.22 20.80
C ASN A 86 -15.95 -17.74 19.36
N ALA A 87 -14.94 -17.55 18.50
CA ALA A 87 -15.16 -17.37 17.07
C ALA A 87 -15.33 -18.73 16.36
N LEU A 88 -14.25 -19.49 16.30
CA LEU A 88 -14.22 -20.87 15.77
C LEU A 88 -13.51 -21.87 16.69
N TYR A 89 -12.73 -21.37 17.64
CA TYR A 89 -11.87 -22.16 18.52
C TYR A 89 -12.08 -21.78 19.98
N ASP A 90 -11.74 -22.71 20.87
CA ASP A 90 -11.51 -22.44 22.29
C ASP A 90 -10.20 -21.66 22.51
N MET A 91 -9.82 -21.43 23.76
CA MET A 91 -8.53 -20.82 24.12
C MET A 91 -7.37 -21.57 23.45
N ASN A 92 -6.59 -20.86 22.64
CA ASN A 92 -5.46 -21.40 21.91
C ASN A 92 -4.29 -20.40 21.87
N SER A 93 -3.07 -20.89 21.66
CA SER A 93 -1.88 -20.03 21.60
C SER A 93 -1.79 -19.26 20.26
N GLY A 94 -2.44 -19.77 19.22
CA GLY A 94 -2.48 -19.25 17.86
C GLY A 94 -2.99 -17.83 17.76
N VAL A 95 -3.92 -17.41 18.62
CA VAL A 95 -4.43 -16.02 18.67
C VAL A 95 -3.28 -15.02 18.83
N ALA A 96 -2.42 -15.24 19.82
CA ALA A 96 -1.31 -14.35 20.11
C ALA A 96 -0.22 -14.45 19.03
N VAL A 97 0.04 -15.66 18.53
CA VAL A 97 1.01 -15.92 17.47
C VAL A 97 0.61 -15.22 16.16
N ALA A 98 -0.64 -15.34 15.72
CA ALA A 98 -1.14 -14.71 14.51
C ALA A 98 -1.01 -13.17 14.59
N GLY A 99 -1.36 -12.58 15.74
CA GLY A 99 -1.15 -11.16 15.99
C GLY A 99 0.32 -10.75 15.89
N GLN A 100 1.22 -11.48 16.56
CA GLN A 100 2.65 -11.20 16.52
C GLN A 100 3.24 -11.35 15.11
N LEU A 101 2.87 -12.41 14.39
CA LEU A 101 3.35 -12.64 13.02
C LEU A 101 2.77 -11.63 12.02
N SER A 102 1.56 -11.12 12.22
CA SER A 102 1.00 -10.07 11.37
C SER A 102 1.87 -8.80 11.35
N SER A 103 2.55 -8.50 12.47
CA SER A 103 3.49 -7.38 12.59
C SER A 103 4.82 -7.61 11.86
N LEU A 104 5.08 -8.83 11.42
CA LEU A 104 6.33 -9.23 10.74
C LEU A 104 6.09 -9.62 9.28
N ALA A 105 4.86 -9.94 8.93
CA ALA A 105 4.47 -10.47 7.62
C ALA A 105 4.81 -9.52 6.45
N TYR A 106 4.87 -8.21 6.70
CA TYR A 106 5.26 -7.23 5.68
C TYR A 106 6.77 -7.16 5.43
N LEU A 107 7.60 -7.72 6.31
CA LEU A 107 9.06 -7.57 6.27
C LEU A 107 9.68 -8.05 4.95
N PRO A 108 9.36 -9.22 4.38
CA PRO A 108 10.03 -9.68 3.16
C PRO A 108 9.90 -8.69 2.00
N ALA A 109 8.70 -8.17 1.77
CA ALA A 109 8.45 -7.20 0.71
C ALA A 109 9.08 -5.82 1.02
N PHE A 110 8.99 -5.36 2.28
CA PHE A 110 9.49 -4.03 2.66
C PHE A 110 11.01 -3.99 2.72
N VAL A 111 11.65 -5.03 3.24
CA VAL A 111 13.12 -5.18 3.24
C VAL A 111 13.63 -5.21 1.81
N TYR A 112 13.00 -5.99 0.92
CA TYR A 112 13.37 -6.01 -0.49
C TYR A 112 13.28 -4.62 -1.11
N LEU A 113 12.18 -3.88 -0.87
CA LEU A 113 12.00 -2.51 -1.37
C LEU A 113 13.08 -1.55 -0.85
N VAL A 114 13.40 -1.62 0.45
CA VAL A 114 14.40 -0.76 1.10
C VAL A 114 15.81 -1.07 0.60
N VAL A 115 16.19 -2.35 0.54
CA VAL A 115 17.54 -2.79 0.13
C VAL A 115 17.78 -2.56 -1.36
N SER A 116 16.76 -2.76 -2.20
CA SER A 116 16.88 -2.56 -3.65
C SER A 116 16.77 -1.09 -4.05
N ARG A 117 16.64 -0.14 -3.11
CA ARG A 117 16.51 1.30 -3.39
C ARG A 117 17.70 1.81 -4.23
N GLY A 118 17.39 2.43 -5.37
CA GLY A 118 18.40 3.02 -6.26
C GLY A 118 19.05 2.05 -7.25
N GLN A 119 18.66 0.78 -7.27
CA GLN A 119 19.09 -0.16 -8.31
C GLN A 119 18.27 0.05 -9.59
N ILE A 120 18.97 0.37 -10.69
CA ILE A 120 18.38 0.67 -12.01
C ILE A 120 17.76 -0.60 -12.66
N THR A 121 18.23 -1.79 -12.30
CA THR A 121 17.77 -3.08 -12.85
C THR A 121 17.44 -4.07 -11.74
N ARG A 122 16.24 -3.96 -11.15
CA ARG A 122 15.75 -4.96 -10.17
C ARG A 122 15.26 -6.26 -10.82
N GLY A 123 15.22 -6.32 -12.15
CA GLY A 123 14.71 -7.46 -12.92
C GLY A 123 13.25 -7.76 -12.57
N GLN A 124 12.81 -9.00 -12.80
CA GLN A 124 11.47 -9.47 -12.40
C GLN A 124 11.43 -10.03 -10.97
N ASN A 125 12.51 -9.93 -10.20
CA ASN A 125 12.61 -10.51 -8.85
C ASN A 125 11.56 -9.93 -7.91
N TRP A 126 11.15 -8.68 -8.11
CA TRP A 126 10.06 -8.07 -7.34
C TRP A 126 8.73 -8.83 -7.49
N ARG A 127 8.44 -9.43 -8.64
CA ARG A 127 7.21 -10.22 -8.85
C ARG A 127 7.24 -11.47 -7.98
N PHE A 128 8.37 -12.16 -7.97
CA PHE A 128 8.56 -13.32 -7.11
C PHE A 128 8.44 -12.93 -5.65
N ILE A 129 9.15 -11.90 -5.18
CA ILE A 129 9.10 -11.46 -3.78
C ILE A 129 7.70 -10.99 -3.37
N SER A 130 7.02 -10.25 -4.24
CA SER A 130 5.64 -9.78 -4.02
C SER A 130 4.69 -10.98 -3.84
N SER A 131 4.67 -11.92 -4.80
CA SER A 131 3.83 -13.11 -4.72
C SER A 131 4.21 -14.04 -3.57
N ALA A 132 5.51 -14.23 -3.30
CA ALA A 132 6.00 -15.05 -2.20
C ALA A 132 5.60 -14.47 -0.84
N SER A 133 5.58 -13.14 -0.68
CA SER A 133 5.16 -12.49 0.56
C SER A 133 3.68 -12.73 0.84
N VAL A 134 2.83 -12.64 -0.18
CA VAL A 134 1.40 -12.96 -0.10
C VAL A 134 1.20 -14.45 0.19
N GLY A 135 1.89 -15.31 -0.56
CA GLY A 135 1.82 -16.75 -0.39
C GLY A 135 2.25 -17.20 1.02
N LEU A 136 3.32 -16.62 1.55
CA LEU A 136 3.78 -16.89 2.92
C LEU A 136 2.73 -16.49 3.96
N GLY A 137 2.14 -15.29 3.85
CA GLY A 137 1.08 -14.84 4.75
C GLY A 137 -0.14 -15.76 4.71
N LEU A 138 -0.56 -16.17 3.52
CA LEU A 138 -1.66 -17.11 3.33
C LEU A 138 -1.36 -18.49 3.93
N LEU A 139 -0.20 -19.06 3.61
CA LEU A 139 0.20 -20.38 4.09
C LEU A 139 0.31 -20.44 5.61
N VAL A 140 0.94 -19.43 6.23
CA VAL A 140 1.05 -19.36 7.70
C VAL A 140 -0.33 -19.16 8.33
N SER A 141 -1.19 -18.34 7.74
CA SER A 141 -2.58 -18.16 8.21
C SER A 141 -3.36 -19.47 8.20
N ILE A 142 -3.31 -20.22 7.08
CA ILE A 142 -3.96 -21.52 6.96
C ILE A 142 -3.38 -22.51 7.98
N TRP A 143 -2.06 -22.57 8.11
CA TRP A 143 -1.40 -23.47 9.04
C TRP A 143 -1.80 -23.20 10.50
N LEU A 144 -1.88 -21.94 10.91
CA LEU A 144 -2.35 -21.56 12.25
C LEU A 144 -3.82 -21.91 12.47
N LEU A 145 -4.68 -21.90 11.44
CA LEU A 145 -6.06 -22.36 11.56
C LEU A 145 -6.15 -23.89 11.67
N ILE A 146 -5.27 -24.64 11.01
CA ILE A 146 -5.25 -26.11 11.08
C ILE A 146 -4.66 -26.58 12.42
N ALA A 147 -3.62 -25.92 12.90
CA ALA A 147 -2.86 -26.29 14.09
C ALA A 147 -2.66 -25.06 15.01
N PRO A 148 -3.71 -24.61 15.71
CA PRO A 148 -3.70 -23.36 16.45
C PRO A 148 -2.71 -23.35 17.62
N ASP A 149 -2.36 -24.52 18.17
CA ASP A 149 -1.38 -24.64 19.26
C ASP A 149 0.03 -25.04 18.80
N ALA A 150 0.30 -25.02 17.49
CA ALA A 150 1.59 -25.45 16.95
C ALA A 150 2.76 -24.54 17.33
N LEU A 151 2.50 -23.27 17.68
CA LEU A 151 3.51 -22.30 18.06
C LEU A 151 3.24 -21.71 19.44
N THR A 152 4.33 -21.48 20.17
CA THR A 152 4.29 -20.74 21.44
C THR A 152 4.46 -19.24 21.15
N PRO A 153 3.58 -18.36 21.67
CA PRO A 153 3.72 -16.92 21.51
C PRO A 153 4.96 -16.40 22.22
N MET A 154 5.55 -15.35 21.66
CA MET A 154 6.67 -14.67 22.30
C MET A 154 6.20 -14.03 23.61
N LYS A 155 7.02 -14.15 24.66
CA LYS A 155 6.74 -13.55 25.96
C LYS A 155 6.85 -12.02 25.88
N PRO A 156 5.84 -11.27 26.35
CA PRO A 156 5.91 -9.81 26.37
C PRO A 156 7.07 -9.35 27.27
N LYS A 157 7.56 -8.12 27.03
CA LYS A 157 8.63 -7.49 27.82
C LYS A 157 9.96 -8.26 27.86
N THR A 158 10.24 -9.09 26.85
CA THR A 158 11.54 -9.75 26.67
C THR A 158 12.42 -8.99 25.67
N THR A 159 13.74 -9.13 25.81
CA THR A 159 14.72 -8.50 24.90
C THR A 159 14.51 -8.95 23.44
N SER A 160 14.20 -10.23 23.22
CA SER A 160 13.93 -10.77 21.88
C SER A 160 12.70 -10.13 21.24
N THR A 161 11.60 -9.99 21.99
CA THR A 161 10.38 -9.33 21.52
C THR A 161 10.64 -7.86 21.20
N LEU A 162 11.43 -7.16 22.03
CA LEU A 162 11.83 -5.77 21.78
C LEU A 162 12.60 -5.64 20.47
N ILE A 163 13.63 -6.47 20.24
CA ILE A 163 14.46 -6.43 19.03
C ILE A 163 13.58 -6.62 17.78
N ILE A 164 12.70 -7.61 17.79
CA ILE A 164 11.82 -7.92 16.66
C ILE A 164 10.86 -6.76 16.36
N ILE A 165 10.26 -6.17 17.39
CA ILE A 165 9.36 -5.01 17.25
C ILE A 165 10.11 -3.80 16.71
N VAL A 166 11.32 -3.53 17.20
CA VAL A 166 12.15 -2.43 16.71
C VAL A 166 12.51 -2.63 15.23
N ILE A 167 12.89 -3.84 14.83
CA ILE A 167 13.16 -4.15 13.41
C ILE A 167 11.92 -3.89 12.56
N ALA A 168 10.75 -4.39 12.99
CA ALA A 168 9.48 -4.20 12.31
C ALA A 168 9.16 -2.71 12.11
N ILE A 169 9.26 -1.92 13.19
CA ILE A 169 9.02 -0.47 13.16
C ILE A 169 10.02 0.23 12.24
N VAL A 170 11.31 -0.05 12.38
CA VAL A 170 12.37 0.61 11.60
C VAL A 170 12.17 0.33 10.11
N VAL A 171 11.93 -0.92 9.72
CA VAL A 171 11.67 -1.26 8.31
C VAL A 171 10.42 -0.54 7.80
N GLY A 172 9.32 -0.56 8.56
CA GLY A 172 8.09 0.15 8.20
C GLY A 172 8.30 1.67 8.02
N LEU A 173 9.04 2.30 8.93
CA LEU A 173 9.37 3.73 8.86
C LEU A 173 10.34 4.06 7.73
N LEU A 174 11.29 3.18 7.40
CA LEU A 174 12.18 3.36 6.25
C LEU A 174 11.41 3.26 4.93
N THR A 175 10.48 2.32 4.80
CA THR A 175 9.58 2.23 3.65
C THR A 175 8.69 3.47 3.57
N ALA A 176 8.11 3.93 4.69
CA ALA A 176 7.32 5.16 4.72
C ALA A 176 8.14 6.39 4.30
N ALA A 177 9.36 6.53 4.83
CA ALA A 177 10.27 7.63 4.50
C ALA A 177 10.62 7.65 3.01
N HIS A 178 10.79 6.48 2.39
CA HIS A 178 10.99 6.38 0.95
C HIS A 178 9.82 7.01 0.17
N PHE A 179 8.57 6.71 0.51
CA PHE A 179 7.40 7.31 -0.16
C PHE A 179 7.22 8.80 0.17
N VAL A 180 7.55 9.24 1.39
CA VAL A 180 7.57 10.67 1.75
C VAL A 180 8.65 11.43 0.97
N ASP A 181 9.82 10.82 0.73
CA ASP A 181 10.87 11.39 -0.10
C ASP A 181 10.42 11.50 -1.56
N LEU A 182 9.79 10.46 -2.12
CA LEU A 182 9.21 10.51 -3.47
C LEU A 182 8.16 11.63 -3.58
N ALA A 183 7.31 11.76 -2.56
CA ALA A 183 6.31 12.83 -2.52
C ALA A 183 6.93 14.23 -2.56
N GLN A 184 8.09 14.42 -1.91
CA GLN A 184 8.79 15.69 -1.91
C GLN A 184 9.50 15.97 -3.23
N LYS A 185 10.22 14.97 -3.75
CA LYS A 185 10.99 15.09 -4.99
C LYS A 185 10.08 15.35 -6.19
N PHE A 186 8.96 14.64 -6.26
CA PHE A 186 8.06 14.68 -7.41
C PHE A 186 6.75 15.42 -7.14
N ARG A 187 6.59 16.05 -5.97
CA ARG A 187 5.35 16.74 -5.53
C ARG A 187 4.08 15.88 -5.63
N GLN A 188 4.23 14.56 -5.43
CA GLN A 188 3.15 13.58 -5.58
C GLN A 188 2.41 13.38 -4.26
N GLY A 189 1.23 13.99 -4.12
CA GLY A 189 0.36 13.84 -2.94
C GLY A 189 0.01 12.37 -2.62
N ARG A 190 -0.08 11.52 -3.65
CA ARG A 190 -0.31 10.07 -3.50
C ARG A 190 0.80 9.37 -2.71
N SER A 191 2.06 9.68 -3.02
CA SER A 191 3.21 9.06 -2.35
C SER A 191 3.29 9.52 -0.91
N PHE A 192 2.88 10.77 -0.63
CA PHE A 192 2.73 11.24 0.74
C PHE A 192 1.65 10.44 1.47
N GLY A 193 0.49 10.21 0.83
CA GLY A 193 -0.57 9.36 1.35
C GLY A 193 -0.13 7.94 1.69
N ILE A 194 0.61 7.29 0.78
CA ILE A 194 1.18 5.95 1.01
C ILE A 194 2.14 6.00 2.21
N GLY A 195 3.03 6.99 2.27
CA GLY A 195 3.95 7.19 3.40
C GLY A 195 3.21 7.36 4.72
N VAL A 196 2.14 8.16 4.76
CA VAL A 196 1.28 8.33 5.94
C VAL A 196 0.64 7.01 6.35
N GLY A 197 0.03 6.29 5.43
CA GLY A 197 -0.60 5.01 5.75
C GLY A 197 0.40 3.97 6.28
N LEU A 198 1.63 3.97 5.75
CA LEU A 198 2.71 3.12 6.26
C LEU A 198 3.17 3.50 7.68
N ILE A 199 3.17 4.78 8.06
CA ILE A 199 3.45 5.21 9.44
C ILE A 199 2.39 4.67 10.41
N PHE A 200 1.12 4.67 10.00
CA PHE A 200 0.03 4.13 10.81
C PHE A 200 0.25 2.62 11.05
N THR A 201 0.50 1.86 9.99
CA THR A 201 0.75 0.42 10.08
C THR A 201 2.03 0.09 10.86
N ALA A 202 3.10 0.89 10.70
CA ALA A 202 4.36 0.70 11.43
C ALA A 202 4.23 0.92 12.95
N SER A 203 3.15 1.54 13.43
CA SER A 203 2.90 1.72 14.86
C SER A 203 2.28 0.50 15.55
N VAL A 204 1.67 -0.41 14.77
CA VAL A 204 0.96 -1.59 15.29
C VAL A 204 1.84 -2.50 16.14
N PRO A 205 3.11 -2.79 15.78
CA PRO A 205 3.97 -3.68 16.56
C PRO A 205 4.20 -3.22 18.02
N VAL A 206 4.06 -1.91 18.31
CA VAL A 206 4.21 -1.34 19.67
C VAL A 206 3.28 -2.01 20.68
N PHE A 207 2.08 -2.42 20.25
CA PHE A 207 1.11 -3.09 21.10
C PHE A 207 1.66 -4.38 21.73
N PHE A 208 2.46 -5.16 21.00
CA PHE A 208 2.97 -6.44 21.49
C PHE A 208 4.04 -6.33 22.59
N TYR A 209 4.56 -5.12 22.83
CA TYR A 209 5.46 -4.84 23.95
C TYR A 209 4.77 -4.17 25.14
N PHE A 210 3.93 -3.16 24.85
CA PHE A 210 3.35 -2.30 25.89
C PHE A 210 1.90 -2.64 26.24
N GLY A 211 1.14 -3.24 25.33
CA GLY A 211 -0.29 -3.49 25.48
C GLY A 211 -0.65 -4.90 25.96
N GLY A 212 -1.88 -5.04 26.44
CA GLY A 212 -2.52 -6.32 26.73
C GLY A 212 -3.81 -6.48 25.91
N PRO A 213 -4.34 -7.70 25.77
CA PRO A 213 -5.64 -7.88 25.13
C PRO A 213 -6.71 -7.07 25.89
N TYR A 214 -7.75 -6.59 25.19
CA TYR A 214 -8.87 -5.83 25.78
C TYR A 214 -8.51 -4.42 26.31
N THR A 215 -7.31 -3.90 26.01
CA THR A 215 -6.89 -2.55 26.42
C THR A 215 -7.25 -1.49 25.38
N ALA A 216 -7.28 -0.22 25.77
CA ALA A 216 -7.40 0.90 24.82
C ALA A 216 -6.30 0.87 23.73
N ALA A 217 -5.10 0.37 24.08
CA ALA A 217 -4.01 0.18 23.13
C ALA A 217 -4.35 -0.86 22.05
N TYR A 218 -5.07 -1.92 22.41
CA TYR A 218 -5.56 -2.92 21.47
C TYR A 218 -6.46 -2.27 20.42
N TRP A 219 -7.49 -1.52 20.84
CA TRP A 219 -8.40 -0.87 19.90
C TRP A 219 -7.70 0.21 19.05
N TRP A 220 -6.81 0.98 19.66
CA TRP A 220 -6.02 1.99 18.96
C TRP A 220 -5.17 1.40 17.84
N THR A 221 -4.41 0.33 18.11
CA THR A 221 -3.54 -0.27 17.10
C THR A 221 -4.32 -0.94 15.98
N HIS A 222 -5.46 -1.56 16.25
CA HIS A 222 -6.34 -2.08 15.20
C HIS A 222 -6.92 -0.95 14.35
N GLY A 223 -7.37 0.15 14.98
CA GLY A 223 -7.80 1.35 14.25
C GLY A 223 -6.71 1.91 13.33
N MET A 224 -5.46 1.97 13.81
CA MET A 224 -4.32 2.40 12.99
C MET A 224 -4.01 1.43 11.85
N CYS A 225 -4.15 0.12 12.08
CA CYS A 225 -3.98 -0.89 11.02
C CYS A 225 -5.01 -0.70 9.89
N ILE A 226 -6.29 -0.50 10.25
CA ILE A 226 -7.38 -0.30 9.29
C ILE A 226 -7.17 0.99 8.51
N ALA A 227 -6.93 2.10 9.21
CA ALA A 227 -6.72 3.40 8.59
C ALA A 227 -5.47 3.39 7.69
N GLY A 228 -4.36 2.82 8.17
CA GLY A 228 -3.12 2.73 7.41
C GLY A 228 -3.27 1.92 6.12
N THR A 229 -3.81 0.71 6.21
CA THR A 229 -4.05 -0.17 5.06
C THR A 229 -5.05 0.45 4.08
N GLY A 230 -6.13 1.03 4.59
CA GLY A 230 -7.14 1.71 3.77
C GLY A 230 -6.59 2.91 3.00
N ILE A 231 -5.79 3.77 3.65
CA ILE A 231 -5.14 4.92 2.99
C ILE A 231 -4.22 4.43 1.88
N VAL A 232 -3.35 3.45 2.14
CA VAL A 232 -2.43 2.93 1.13
C VAL A 232 -3.18 2.33 -0.05
N ALA A 233 -4.16 1.47 0.20
CA ALA A 233 -4.97 0.85 -0.85
C ALA A 233 -5.70 1.90 -1.70
N TRP A 234 -6.28 2.93 -1.06
CA TRP A 234 -6.95 4.02 -1.75
C TRP A 234 -6.00 4.84 -2.63
N MET A 235 -4.80 5.17 -2.14
CA MET A 235 -3.81 5.92 -2.90
C MET A 235 -3.29 5.13 -4.11
N ILE A 236 -3.12 3.81 -3.96
CA ILE A 236 -2.74 2.90 -5.05
C ILE A 236 -3.87 2.82 -6.10
N TRP A 237 -5.11 2.61 -5.67
CA TRP A 237 -6.25 2.55 -6.57
C TRP A 237 -6.44 3.86 -7.35
N ARG A 238 -6.34 5.00 -6.66
CA ARG A 238 -6.46 6.33 -7.26
C ARG A 238 -5.42 6.54 -8.36
N ARG A 239 -4.18 6.09 -8.15
CA ARG A 239 -3.12 6.16 -9.16
C ARG A 239 -3.52 5.44 -10.45
N THR A 240 -3.99 4.21 -10.34
CA THR A 240 -4.34 3.42 -11.54
C THR A 240 -5.50 4.06 -12.30
N ARG A 241 -6.51 4.55 -11.59
CA ARG A 241 -7.65 5.25 -12.22
C ARG A 241 -7.22 6.52 -12.94
N GLU A 242 -6.30 7.30 -12.35
CA GLU A 242 -5.74 8.49 -13.01
C GLU A 242 -4.95 8.10 -14.27
N THR A 243 -4.16 7.02 -14.22
CA THR A 243 -3.39 6.54 -15.37
C THR A 243 -4.26 5.97 -16.49
N GLU A 244 -5.34 5.26 -16.17
CA GLU A 244 -6.33 4.78 -17.14
C GLU A 244 -6.99 5.95 -17.87
N ILE A 245 -7.45 6.98 -17.14
CA ILE A 245 -8.07 8.17 -17.73
C ILE A 245 -7.09 8.89 -18.67
N ILE A 246 -5.83 9.04 -18.26
CA ILE A 246 -4.80 9.67 -19.10
C ILE A 246 -4.57 8.81 -20.36
N ALA A 247 -4.42 7.49 -20.20
CA ALA A 247 -4.24 6.58 -21.33
C ALA A 247 -5.42 6.63 -22.31
N ASP A 248 -6.66 6.68 -21.82
CA ASP A 248 -7.87 6.80 -22.64
C ASP A 248 -7.93 8.13 -23.40
N VAL A 249 -7.56 9.24 -22.74
CA VAL A 249 -7.48 10.57 -23.36
C VAL A 249 -6.47 10.54 -24.50
N PHE A 250 -5.27 10.01 -24.29
CA PHE A 250 -4.26 9.89 -25.35
C PHE A 250 -4.65 8.89 -26.44
N ALA A 251 -5.23 7.75 -26.08
CA ALA A 251 -5.72 6.75 -27.04
C ALA A 251 -6.79 7.34 -27.98
N SER A 252 -7.61 8.27 -27.47
CA SER A 252 -8.64 8.96 -28.25
C SER A 252 -8.06 9.99 -29.24
N MET A 253 -6.96 10.66 -28.87
CA MET A 253 -6.26 11.62 -29.73
C MET A 253 -5.51 10.95 -30.89
N ILE A 254 -5.11 9.69 -30.72
CA ILE A 254 -4.33 8.91 -31.71
C ILE A 254 -5.24 8.15 -32.70
N THR A 255 -6.55 8.04 -32.43
CA THR A 255 -7.48 7.41 -33.39
C THR A 255 -7.98 8.33 -34.48
N GLU A 256 -8.07 7.79 -35.70
CA GLU A 256 -8.50 8.43 -36.97
C GLU A 256 -9.91 9.06 -36.99
N LYS A 257 -10.64 9.08 -35.87
CA LYS A 257 -11.92 9.79 -35.74
C LYS A 257 -11.96 10.68 -34.49
N PRO A 258 -11.14 11.74 -34.43
CA PRO A 258 -11.10 12.65 -33.29
C PRO A 258 -12.46 13.28 -32.96
N MET A 259 -13.36 13.40 -33.93
CA MET A 259 -14.67 14.04 -33.79
C MET A 259 -15.80 13.17 -33.25
N GLN A 260 -15.74 11.83 -33.31
CA GLN A 260 -16.81 10.97 -32.76
C GLN A 260 -16.62 10.72 -31.25
N THR A 261 -15.40 10.84 -30.75
CA THR A 261 -15.08 10.76 -29.31
C THR A 261 -15.28 12.10 -28.58
N LEU A 262 -15.48 13.21 -29.33
CA LEU A 262 -15.70 14.57 -28.82
C LEU A 262 -17.02 14.75 -28.04
N GLU A 263 -17.98 13.83 -28.12
CA GLU A 263 -19.16 13.87 -27.22
C GLU A 263 -18.81 13.50 -25.77
N VAL A 264 -17.73 12.73 -25.56
CA VAL A 264 -17.17 12.42 -24.22
C VAL A 264 -16.38 13.60 -23.64
N TYR A 265 -15.99 14.58 -24.46
CA TYR A 265 -15.26 15.79 -24.05
C TYR A 265 -16.11 16.80 -23.26
N ASN A 266 -17.42 16.60 -23.10
CA ASN A 266 -18.25 17.48 -22.27
C ASN A 266 -18.18 17.18 -20.76
N SER A 267 -17.33 16.24 -20.33
CA SER A 267 -17.02 16.05 -18.91
C SER A 267 -16.30 17.29 -18.34
N PRO A 268 -16.88 17.99 -17.34
CA PRO A 268 -16.29 19.21 -16.75
C PRO A 268 -14.86 19.00 -16.23
N ARG A 269 -14.53 17.76 -15.84
CA ARG A 269 -13.24 17.37 -15.29
C ARG A 269 -12.16 17.21 -16.36
N ILE A 270 -12.51 16.69 -17.54
CA ILE A 270 -11.60 16.59 -18.68
C ILE A 270 -11.34 17.97 -19.26
N MET A 271 -12.37 18.82 -19.35
CA MET A 271 -12.21 20.23 -19.75
C MET A 271 -11.37 21.05 -18.76
N GLN A 272 -11.42 20.74 -17.45
CA GLN A 272 -10.50 21.35 -16.49
C GLN A 272 -9.05 20.88 -16.65
N MET A 273 -8.82 19.59 -16.92
CA MET A 273 -7.47 19.07 -17.19
C MET A 273 -6.91 19.64 -18.51
N LEU A 274 -7.73 19.69 -19.57
CA LEU A 274 -7.36 20.29 -20.84
C LEU A 274 -7.12 21.79 -20.71
N ARG A 275 -7.95 22.54 -19.96
CA ARG A 275 -7.72 23.97 -19.68
C ARG A 275 -6.48 24.21 -18.81
N ALA A 276 -6.14 23.29 -17.91
CA ALA A 276 -4.88 23.35 -17.17
C ALA A 276 -3.66 23.03 -18.05
N LEU A 277 -3.87 22.33 -19.18
CA LEU A 277 -2.90 22.08 -20.24
C LEU A 277 -2.96 23.13 -21.37
N ASP A 278 -3.90 24.08 -21.32
CA ASP A 278 -4.14 25.12 -22.33
C ASP A 278 -3.37 26.42 -21.98
N ASP A 279 -2.15 26.27 -21.47
CA ASP A 279 -1.15 27.34 -21.58
C ASP A 279 -0.35 27.07 -22.87
N PRO A 280 -0.60 27.80 -23.96
CA PRO A 280 0.11 27.63 -25.22
C PRO A 280 1.62 27.89 -25.12
N ASN A 281 2.09 28.42 -23.98
CA ASN A 281 3.50 28.62 -23.68
C ASN A 281 4.10 27.57 -22.75
N ASP A 282 3.35 26.59 -22.23
CA ASP A 282 3.96 25.53 -21.40
C ASP A 282 4.79 24.58 -22.31
N PRO A 283 6.12 24.54 -22.15
CA PRO A 283 6.99 23.72 -23.00
C PRO A 283 6.67 22.22 -22.90
N ARG A 284 6.05 21.75 -21.82
CA ARG A 284 5.67 20.34 -21.63
C ARG A 284 4.53 19.93 -22.57
N VAL A 285 3.56 20.80 -22.78
CA VAL A 285 2.42 20.57 -23.68
C VAL A 285 2.91 20.51 -25.13
N LYS A 286 3.80 21.43 -25.49
CA LYS A 286 4.43 21.48 -26.81
C LYS A 286 5.26 20.22 -27.09
N GLN A 287 6.03 19.77 -26.10
CA GLN A 287 6.85 18.56 -26.20
C GLN A 287 6.00 17.28 -26.23
N ALA A 288 4.92 17.20 -25.43
CA ALA A 288 3.98 16.07 -25.45
C ALA A 288 3.25 15.96 -26.80
N LEU A 289 2.82 17.09 -27.38
CA LEU A 289 2.21 17.14 -28.70
C LEU A 289 3.20 16.79 -29.82
N GLN A 290 4.44 17.31 -29.78
CA GLN A 290 5.48 16.93 -30.74
C GLN A 290 5.82 15.45 -30.63
N SER A 291 5.95 14.92 -29.42
CA SER A 291 6.28 13.52 -29.18
C SER A 291 5.15 12.60 -29.62
N SER A 292 3.90 12.97 -29.34
CA SER A 292 2.72 12.22 -29.80
C SER A 292 2.59 12.24 -31.33
N ARG A 293 2.94 13.37 -31.97
CA ARG A 293 2.94 13.51 -33.43
C ARG A 293 4.03 12.68 -34.09
N LEU A 294 5.26 12.73 -33.57
CA LEU A 294 6.38 11.88 -34.00
C LEU A 294 6.07 10.39 -33.81
N LEU A 295 5.44 10.01 -32.70
CA LEU A 295 5.08 8.62 -32.45
C LEU A 295 3.95 8.15 -33.38
N ALA A 296 3.00 9.01 -33.72
CA ALA A 296 1.96 8.73 -34.71
C ALA A 296 2.55 8.56 -36.12
N GLU A 297 3.48 9.44 -36.53
CA GLU A 297 4.20 9.35 -37.80
C GLU A 297 5.02 8.05 -37.88
N VAL A 298 5.79 7.72 -36.84
CA VAL A 298 6.58 6.47 -36.77
C VAL A 298 5.67 5.23 -36.73
N SER A 299 4.52 5.30 -36.06
CA SER A 299 3.54 4.21 -36.01
C SER A 299 2.90 3.96 -37.38
N GLN A 300 2.61 5.01 -38.14
CA GLN A 300 2.09 4.92 -39.51
C GLN A 300 3.16 4.40 -40.48
N GLU A 301 4.39 4.90 -40.39
CA GLU A 301 5.50 4.47 -41.26
C GLU A 301 5.89 3.00 -41.03
N ARG A 302 5.77 2.51 -39.79
CA ARG A 302 6.20 1.15 -39.43
C ARG A 302 5.07 0.14 -39.24
N GLY A 303 3.81 0.55 -39.43
CA GLY A 303 2.64 -0.31 -39.23
C GLY A 303 2.57 -0.91 -37.83
N LEU A 304 2.95 -0.15 -36.80
CA LEU A 304 3.04 -0.65 -35.42
C LEU A 304 1.65 -0.82 -34.81
N ASP A 305 1.43 -1.98 -34.18
CA ASP A 305 0.17 -2.28 -33.49
C ASP A 305 -0.02 -1.35 -32.27
N ARG A 306 -1.27 -0.96 -32.04
CA ARG A 306 -1.73 0.00 -31.02
C ARG A 306 -1.33 -0.42 -29.61
N ASN A 307 -1.20 -1.74 -29.41
CA ASN A 307 -0.72 -2.36 -28.17
C ASN A 307 0.77 -2.12 -27.87
N VAL A 308 1.57 -1.68 -28.85
CA VAL A 308 2.99 -1.33 -28.71
C VAL A 308 3.16 0.18 -28.47
N VAL A 309 2.28 0.97 -29.07
CA VAL A 309 2.32 2.45 -29.01
C VAL A 309 1.85 2.96 -27.65
N LEU A 310 0.77 2.41 -27.10
CA LEU A 310 0.17 2.84 -25.82
C LEU A 310 1.12 2.71 -24.61
N PRO A 311 1.86 1.60 -24.41
CA PRO A 311 2.84 1.50 -23.34
C PRO A 311 4.01 2.49 -23.50
N THR A 312 4.46 2.71 -24.73
CA THR A 312 5.57 3.64 -25.03
C THR A 312 5.16 5.09 -24.70
N LEU A 313 3.94 5.46 -25.06
CA LEU A 313 3.37 6.77 -24.79
C LEU A 313 3.09 6.98 -23.30
N LYS A 314 2.59 5.95 -22.61
CA LYS A 314 2.47 5.90 -21.14
C LYS A 314 3.82 6.12 -20.45
N THR A 315 4.88 5.46 -20.91
CA THR A 315 6.24 5.60 -20.36
C THR A 315 6.81 7.01 -20.61
N MET A 316 6.55 7.61 -21.77
CA MET A 316 6.96 8.99 -22.05
C MET A 316 6.24 10.01 -21.17
N ILE A 317 4.93 9.86 -20.95
CA ILE A 317 4.17 10.75 -20.07
C ILE A 317 4.65 10.63 -18.62
N GLU A 318 4.91 9.41 -18.15
CA GLU A 318 5.51 9.16 -16.84
C GLU A 318 6.88 9.85 -16.70
N SER A 319 7.65 9.98 -17.79
CA SER A 319 8.92 10.72 -17.80
C SER A 319 8.74 12.25 -17.79
N LEU A 320 7.68 12.78 -18.42
CA LEU A 320 7.38 14.21 -18.46
C LEU A 320 6.83 14.73 -17.12
N GLU A 321 6.12 13.90 -16.36
CA GLU A 321 5.74 14.21 -14.97
C GLU A 321 6.95 14.26 -14.02
N SER A 322 8.11 13.74 -14.43
CA SER A 322 9.34 13.65 -13.62
C SER A 322 10.37 14.76 -13.87
N SER A 323 10.15 15.63 -14.86
CA SER A 323 11.07 16.73 -15.15
C SER A 323 10.96 17.87 -14.11
N PRO A 324 12.07 18.28 -13.48
CA PRO A 324 12.05 19.37 -12.50
C PRO A 324 11.80 20.71 -13.21
N THR A 325 10.90 21.51 -12.63
CA THR A 325 10.78 22.96 -12.90
C THR A 325 11.94 23.73 -12.29
#